data_AF-A0A0G4KV01-F1
#
_entry.id   AF-A0A0G4KV01-F1
#
_cell.length_a   1.000
_cell.length_b   1.000
_cell.length_c   1.000
_cell.angle_alpha   90.00
_cell.angle_beta   90.00
_cell.angle_gamma   90.00
#
_symmetry.space_group_name_H-M   'P 1'
#
loop_
_entity.id
_entity.type
_entity.pdbx_description
1 polymer ?
#
loop_
_entity_poly.entity_id
_entity_poly.type
_entity_poly.pdbx_seq_one_letter_code
_entity_poly.pdbx_strand_id
1 'polypeptide(L)'
;MSTLVYLGRLKSKLQPMARGLRCTTHRIFLASLILSAKYLNDSSPKNKHWAAYSNADTDYSTFGFSRSEVNLMERQLLLLLDWNLRIESEDLYREFDPFLAPIRDQIEAKHAARMVRRKQREEEQRRLRRAQQDELYLQA
;
A
#
# COMPACT_ATOMS: atom_id res chain seq x y z
N MET A 1 -4.73 3.91 1.89
CA MET A 1 -4.34 3.10 0.72
C MET A 1 -4.66 3.81 -0.58
N SER A 2 -5.90 4.27 -0.75
CA SER A 2 -6.39 5.02 -1.91
C SER A 2 -5.66 6.33 -2.25
N THR A 3 -5.01 6.97 -1.27
CA THR A 3 -4.19 8.17 -1.49
C THR A 3 -3.12 7.95 -2.57
N LEU A 4 -2.48 6.78 -2.60
CA LEU A 4 -1.47 6.46 -3.60
C LEU A 4 -2.04 6.44 -5.02
N VAL A 5 -3.28 5.97 -5.19
CA VAL A 5 -3.96 5.96 -6.50
C VAL A 5 -4.12 7.38 -7.04
N TYR A 6 -4.58 8.32 -6.21
CA TYR A 6 -4.71 9.72 -6.64
C TYR A 6 -3.37 10.39 -6.90
N LEU A 7 -2.32 10.05 -6.13
CA LEU A 7 -0.97 10.51 -6.39
C LEU A 7 -0.42 9.97 -7.73
N GLY A 8 -0.63 8.69 -8.02
CA GLY A 8 -0.27 8.05 -9.28
C GLY A 8 -0.99 8.67 -10.48
N ARG A 9 -2.30 8.90 -10.35
CA ARG A 9 -3.12 9.58 -11.38
C ARG A 9 -2.70 11.02 -11.60
N LEU A 10 -2.37 11.76 -10.54
CA LEU A 10 -1.86 13.12 -10.69
C LEU A 10 -0.49 13.10 -11.39
N LYS A 11 0.41 12.19 -10.98
CA LYS A 11 1.75 12.06 -11.58
C LYS A 11 1.68 11.83 -13.08
N SER A 12 0.74 11.01 -13.58
CA SER A 12 0.59 10.77 -15.02
C SER A 12 0.07 11.98 -15.81
N LYS A 13 -0.57 12.95 -15.14
CA LYS A 13 -1.06 14.18 -15.75
C LYS A 13 -0.07 15.34 -15.70
N LEU A 14 0.95 15.27 -14.86
CA LEU A 14 1.96 16.31 -14.74
C LEU A 14 3.04 16.18 -15.83
N GLN A 15 3.55 17.31 -16.31
CA GLN A 15 4.68 17.31 -17.23
C GLN A 15 5.94 16.74 -16.52
N PRO A 16 6.76 15.90 -17.20
CA PRO A 16 7.91 15.24 -16.57
C PRO A 16 8.92 16.19 -15.90
N MET A 17 9.01 17.45 -16.36
CA MET A 17 9.92 18.46 -15.81
C MET A 17 9.27 19.42 -14.80
N ALA A 18 8.00 19.21 -14.45
CA ALA A 18 7.32 20.04 -13.47
C ALA A 18 7.99 19.90 -12.11
N ARG A 19 8.59 20.99 -11.62
CA ARG A 19 9.16 21.07 -10.27
C ARG A 19 8.26 21.92 -9.39
N GLY A 20 7.86 21.35 -8.26
CA GLY A 20 7.12 22.07 -7.23
C GLY A 20 8.01 22.96 -6.37
N LEU A 21 7.39 23.86 -5.62
CA LEU A 21 8.01 24.59 -4.52
C LEU A 21 8.17 23.66 -3.31
N ARG A 22 8.91 24.09 -2.27
CA ARG A 22 9.23 23.26 -1.08
C ARG A 22 8.00 22.62 -0.42
N CYS A 23 6.85 23.28 -0.42
CA CYS A 23 5.61 22.75 0.18
C CYS A 23 4.67 22.04 -0.82
N THR A 24 4.98 22.02 -2.12
CA THR A 24 4.06 21.46 -3.14
C THR A 24 3.76 19.99 -2.91
N THR A 25 4.75 19.17 -2.54
CA THR A 25 4.53 17.75 -2.23
C THR A 25 3.59 17.58 -1.04
N HIS A 26 3.75 18.39 0.00
CA HIS A 26 2.86 18.38 1.18
C HIS A 26 1.42 18.74 0.79
N ARG A 27 1.25 19.76 -0.07
CA ARG A 27 -0.07 20.16 -0.59
C ARG A 27 -0.74 19.04 -1.39
N ILE A 28 0.01 18.43 -2.31
CA ILE A 28 -0.47 17.34 -3.16
C ILE A 28 -0.85 16.12 -2.32
N PHE A 29 0.01 15.75 -1.37
CA PHE A 29 -0.24 14.64 -0.46
C PHE A 29 -1.50 14.88 0.38
N LEU A 30 -1.60 16.05 1.02
CA LEU A 30 -2.75 16.39 1.85
C LEU A 30 -4.05 16.43 1.04
N ALA A 31 -4.05 17.04 -0.15
CA ALA A 31 -5.22 17.04 -1.03
C ALA A 31 -5.65 15.61 -1.41
N SER A 32 -4.70 14.74 -1.75
CA SER A 32 -4.97 13.34 -2.10
C SER A 32 -5.52 12.56 -0.92
N LEU A 33 -5.02 12.84 0.29
CA LEU A 33 -5.50 12.23 1.53
C LEU A 33 -6.93 12.69 1.86
N ILE A 34 -7.22 13.99 1.72
CA ILE A 34 -8.56 14.56 1.93
C ILE A 34 -9.57 13.93 0.96
N LEU A 35 -9.25 13.85 -0.34
CA LEU A 35 -10.14 13.23 -1.32
C LEU A 35 -10.39 11.76 -1.01
N SER A 36 -9.34 11.02 -0.61
CA SER A 36 -9.49 9.62 -0.23
C SER A 36 -10.41 9.46 0.97
N ALA A 37 -10.24 10.31 1.99
CA ALA A 37 -11.05 10.27 3.20
C ALA A 37 -12.51 10.62 2.91
N LYS A 38 -12.77 11.66 2.12
CA LYS A 38 -14.12 12.13 1.84
C LYS A 38 -14.90 11.26 0.86
N TYR A 39 -14.21 10.63 -0.10
CA TYR A 39 -14.88 9.85 -1.13
C TYR A 39 -15.21 8.42 -0.68
N LEU A 40 -14.39 7.83 0.19
CA LEU A 40 -14.46 6.40 0.52
C LEU A 40 -15.06 6.09 1.89
N ASN A 41 -15.31 7.09 2.73
CA ASN A 41 -15.87 6.88 4.05
C ASN A 41 -17.20 7.64 4.19
N ASP A 42 -18.21 6.97 4.75
CA ASP A 42 -19.53 7.57 5.01
C ASP A 42 -19.45 8.79 5.94
N SER A 43 -18.43 8.81 6.80
CA SER A 43 -18.09 9.94 7.67
C SER A 43 -16.65 10.36 7.45
N SER A 44 -16.44 11.67 7.24
CA SER A 44 -15.10 12.24 7.04
C SER A 44 -14.99 13.65 7.64
N PRO A 45 -13.79 14.07 8.10
CA PRO A 45 -13.61 15.40 8.64
C PRO A 45 -13.85 16.50 7.58
N LYS A 46 -14.55 17.57 7.98
CA LYS A 46 -14.67 18.79 7.16
C LYS A 46 -13.30 19.48 7.01
N ASN A 47 -13.11 20.27 5.96
CA ASN A 47 -11.83 20.96 5.69
C ASN A 47 -11.32 21.84 6.84
N LYS A 48 -12.21 22.36 7.69
CA LYS A 48 -11.79 23.10 8.90
C LYS A 48 -10.95 22.23 9.85
N HIS A 49 -11.25 20.94 9.94
CA HIS A 49 -10.52 19.99 10.76
C HIS A 49 -9.21 19.58 10.09
N TRP A 50 -9.22 19.31 8.78
CA TRP A 50 -8.00 19.04 8.03
C TRP A 50 -6.97 20.18 8.09
N ALA A 51 -7.42 21.42 8.06
CA ALA A 51 -6.56 22.58 8.29
C ALA A 51 -5.89 22.52 9.67
N ALA A 52 -6.68 22.28 10.72
CA ALA A 52 -6.14 22.14 12.08
C ALA A 52 -5.16 20.95 12.20
N TYR A 53 -5.45 19.81 11.57
CA TYR A 53 -4.58 18.63 11.60
C TYR A 53 -3.27 18.81 10.82
N SER A 54 -3.21 19.78 9.91
CA SER A 54 -2.00 20.07 9.15
C SER A 54 -0.99 20.92 9.90
N ASN A 55 -1.39 21.52 11.03
CA ASN A 55 -0.52 22.35 11.84
C ASN A 55 0.47 21.48 12.61
N ALA A 56 1.75 21.77 12.42
CA ALA A 56 2.87 21.16 13.10
C ALA A 56 3.80 22.29 13.58
N ASP A 57 3.86 22.48 14.89
CA ASP A 57 4.78 23.40 15.55
C ASP A 57 5.98 22.62 16.07
N THR A 58 7.18 23.06 15.70
CA THR A 58 8.44 22.58 16.27
C THR A 58 9.22 23.75 16.85
N ASP A 59 10.21 23.47 17.69
CA ASP A 59 11.08 24.49 18.32
C ASP A 59 11.77 25.42 17.31
N TYR A 60 11.84 25.02 16.04
CA TYR A 60 12.55 25.74 14.98
C TYR A 60 11.65 26.23 13.84
N SER A 61 10.39 25.77 13.74
CA SER A 61 9.47 26.20 12.67
C SER A 61 8.02 25.82 12.94
N THR A 62 7.11 26.69 12.54
CA THR A 62 5.68 26.39 12.38
C THR A 62 5.38 26.06 10.92
N PHE A 63 4.71 24.94 10.68
CA PHE A 63 4.19 24.56 9.37
C PHE A 63 2.69 24.26 9.48
N GLY A 64 1.90 24.68 8.50
CA GLY A 64 0.48 24.37 8.46
C GLY A 64 -0.21 24.98 7.25
N PHE A 65 -1.45 24.58 7.03
CA PHE A 65 -2.30 25.13 5.98
C PHE A 65 -3.56 25.73 6.57
N SER A 66 -3.87 26.95 6.13
CA SER A 66 -5.14 27.59 6.45
C SER A 66 -6.32 26.84 5.80
N ARG A 67 -7.54 27.06 6.32
CA ARG A 67 -8.76 26.48 5.75
C ARG A 67 -8.97 26.85 4.27
N SER A 68 -8.64 28.09 3.89
CA SER A 68 -8.74 28.55 2.49
C SER A 68 -7.76 27.80 1.59
N GLU A 69 -6.53 27.58 2.04
CA GLU A 69 -5.57 26.75 1.32
C GLU A 69 -6.04 25.31 1.20
N VAL A 70 -6.56 24.71 2.27
CA VAL A 70 -7.10 23.34 2.23
C VAL A 70 -8.24 23.22 1.22
N ASN A 71 -9.17 24.17 1.21
CA ASN A 71 -10.23 24.23 0.21
C ASN A 71 -9.68 24.37 -1.21
N LEU A 72 -8.66 25.22 -1.42
CA LEU A 72 -8.06 25.44 -2.73
C LEU A 72 -7.35 24.18 -3.22
N MET A 73 -6.55 23.54 -2.36
CA MET A 73 -5.81 22.32 -2.67
C MET A 73 -6.75 21.18 -3.06
N GLU A 74 -7.85 20.99 -2.33
CA GLU A 74 -8.87 20.00 -2.65
C GLU A 74 -9.50 20.27 -4.03
N ARG A 75 -9.95 21.51 -4.27
CA ARG A 75 -10.56 21.90 -5.56
C ARG A 75 -9.60 21.73 -6.73
N GLN A 76 -8.34 22.14 -6.55
CA GLN A 76 -7.31 22.01 -7.58
C GLN A 76 -7.06 20.54 -7.93
N LEU A 77 -6.97 19.65 -6.94
CA LEU A 77 -6.79 18.24 -7.21
C LEU A 77 -8.01 17.61 -7.90
N LEU A 78 -9.24 17.98 -7.52
CA LEU A 78 -10.46 17.53 -8.20
C LEU A 78 -10.46 17.91 -9.69
N LEU A 79 -10.07 19.14 -9.99
CA LEU A 79 -9.96 19.62 -11.36
C LEU A 79 -8.87 18.86 -12.12
N LEU A 80 -7.69 18.68 -11.52
CA LEU A 80 -6.61 17.93 -12.16
C LEU A 80 -6.99 16.47 -12.41
N LEU A 81 -7.81 15.85 -11.56
CA LEU A 81 -8.29 14.49 -11.75
C LEU A 81 -9.51 14.39 -12.68
N ASP A 82 -10.01 15.49 -13.23
CA ASP A 82 -11.27 15.56 -14.00
C ASP A 82 -12.44 14.89 -13.25
N TRP A 83 -12.48 15.04 -11.93
CA TRP A 83 -13.47 14.40 -11.04
C TRP A 83 -13.51 12.86 -11.12
N ASN A 84 -12.51 12.21 -11.73
CA ASN A 84 -12.40 10.76 -11.77
C ASN A 84 -11.85 10.22 -10.44
N LEU A 85 -12.76 10.04 -9.47
CA LEU A 85 -12.46 9.56 -8.11
C LEU A 85 -12.75 8.07 -7.91
N ARG A 86 -13.41 7.41 -8.86
CA ARG A 86 -13.68 5.97 -8.76
C ARG A 86 -12.36 5.22 -8.74
N ILE A 87 -12.18 4.37 -7.74
CA ILE A 87 -11.00 3.49 -7.60
C ILE A 87 -11.45 2.08 -7.84
N GLU A 88 -10.71 1.38 -8.70
CA GLU A 88 -10.96 -0.03 -9.02
C GLU A 88 -9.85 -0.91 -8.44
N SER A 89 -10.09 -2.21 -8.36
CA SER A 89 -9.10 -3.16 -7.82
C SER A 89 -7.78 -3.11 -8.58
N GLU A 90 -7.82 -2.89 -9.89
CA GLU A 90 -6.64 -2.77 -10.74
C GLU A 90 -5.76 -1.56 -10.35
N ASP A 91 -6.36 -0.43 -10.00
CA ASP A 91 -5.61 0.72 -9.51
C ASP A 91 -4.85 0.36 -8.21
N LEU A 92 -5.51 -0.40 -7.32
CA LEU A 92 -4.87 -0.85 -6.09
C LEU A 92 -3.72 -1.81 -6.39
N TYR A 93 -3.91 -2.80 -7.25
CA TYR A 93 -2.82 -3.71 -7.61
C TYR A 93 -1.64 -2.95 -8.20
N ARG A 94 -1.87 -2.02 -9.13
CA ARG A 94 -0.79 -1.22 -9.73
C ARG A 94 0.03 -0.44 -8.71
N GLU A 95 -0.63 0.30 -7.81
CA GLU A 95 0.09 1.14 -6.84
C GLU A 95 0.70 0.36 -5.68
N PHE A 96 0.10 -0.79 -5.31
CA PHE A 96 0.55 -1.60 -4.17
C PHE A 96 1.52 -2.71 -4.53
N ASP A 97 1.64 -3.11 -5.79
CA ASP A 97 2.50 -4.23 -6.21
C ASP A 97 3.94 -4.12 -5.69
N PRO A 98 4.61 -2.94 -5.73
CA PRO A 98 5.98 -2.81 -5.19
C PRO A 98 6.08 -3.11 -3.69
N PHE A 99 5.02 -2.86 -2.92
CA PHE A 99 4.97 -3.15 -1.48
C PHE A 99 4.56 -4.60 -1.19
N LEU A 100 3.74 -5.19 -2.06
CA LEU A 100 3.22 -6.54 -1.89
C LEU A 100 4.16 -7.62 -2.45
N ALA A 101 4.97 -7.31 -3.46
CA ALA A 101 5.88 -8.26 -4.08
C ALA A 101 6.82 -8.94 -3.05
N PRO A 102 7.52 -8.22 -2.15
CA PRO A 102 8.37 -8.87 -1.16
C PRO A 102 7.62 -9.78 -0.19
N ILE A 103 6.35 -9.45 0.11
CA ILE A 103 5.50 -10.24 1.01
C ILE A 103 5.10 -11.56 0.32
N ARG A 104 4.70 -11.48 -0.95
CA ARG A 104 4.36 -12.64 -1.78
C ARG A 104 5.55 -13.59 -1.91
N ASP A 105 6.74 -13.06 -2.19
CA ASP A 105 7.96 -13.87 -2.29
C ASP A 105 8.25 -14.63 -0.98
N GLN A 106 8.09 -13.96 0.16
CA GLN A 106 8.27 -14.59 1.48
C GLN A 106 7.24 -15.69 1.76
N ILE A 107 5.98 -15.47 1.39
CA ILE A 107 4.90 -16.46 1.54
C ILE A 107 5.20 -17.68 0.67
N GLU A 108 5.59 -17.47 -0.58
CA GLU A 108 5.95 -18.53 -1.52
C GLU A 108 7.15 -19.34 -1.05
N ALA A 109 8.21 -18.66 -0.59
CA ALA A 109 9.40 -19.33 -0.04
C ALA A 109 9.07 -20.18 1.20
N LYS A 110 8.25 -19.66 2.13
CA LYS A 110 7.78 -20.41 3.30
C LYS A 110 6.94 -21.61 2.91
N HIS A 111 6.04 -21.44 1.94
CA HIS A 111 5.21 -22.52 1.43
C HIS A 111 6.05 -23.62 0.77
N ALA A 112 6.99 -23.25 -0.10
CA ALA A 112 7.93 -24.16 -0.73
C ALA A 112 8.76 -24.95 0.31
N ALA A 113 9.33 -24.26 1.30
CA ALA A 113 10.09 -24.91 2.37
C ALA A 113 9.23 -25.90 3.18
N ARG A 114 7.97 -25.56 3.48
CA ARG A 114 7.03 -26.45 4.16
C ARG A 114 6.73 -27.70 3.32
N MET A 115 6.55 -27.54 2.01
CA MET A 115 6.28 -28.65 1.10
C MET A 115 7.48 -29.60 0.97
N VAL A 116 8.70 -29.06 0.89
CA VAL A 116 9.95 -29.86 0.88
C VAL A 116 10.08 -30.66 2.17
N ARG A 117 9.90 -30.03 3.34
CA ARG A 117 9.95 -30.71 4.64
C ARG A 117 8.90 -31.82 4.75
N ARG A 118 7.70 -31.61 4.21
CA ARG A 118 6.64 -32.63 4.20
C ARG A 118 7.04 -33.84 3.35
N LYS A 119 7.56 -33.62 2.14
CA LYS A 119 8.04 -34.71 1.26
C LYS A 119 9.19 -35.49 1.90
N GLN A 120 10.17 -34.80 2.48
CA GLN A 120 11.30 -35.45 3.17
C GLN A 120 10.84 -36.38 4.29
N ARG A 121 9.89 -35.95 5.12
CA ARG A 121 9.30 -36.79 6.19
C ARG A 121 8.55 -37.99 5.65
N GLU A 122 7.77 -37.82 4.58
CA GLU A 122 7.05 -38.91 3.93
C GLU A 122 8.02 -39.95 3.33
N GLU A 123 9.11 -39.50 2.70
CA GLU A 123 10.14 -40.39 2.15
C GLU A 123 10.91 -41.13 3.25
N GLU A 124 11.29 -40.44 4.32
CA GLU A 124 11.98 -41.03 5.47
C GLU A 124 11.11 -42.11 6.14
N GLN A 125 9.82 -41.83 6.38
CA GLN A 125 8.88 -42.82 6.91
C GLN A 125 8.73 -44.04 5.98
N ARG A 126 8.70 -43.84 4.66
CA ARG A 126 8.66 -44.95 3.69
C ARG A 126 9.93 -45.81 3.74
N ARG A 127 11.10 -45.18 3.86
CA ARG A 127 12.38 -45.89 3.99
C ARG A 127 12.44 -46.71 5.27
N LEU A 128 12.06 -46.12 6.41
CA LEU A 128 12.02 -46.80 7.70
C LEU A 128 11.08 -48.01 7.68
N ARG A 129 9.87 -47.86 7.10
CA ARG A 129 8.92 -48.98 6.96
C ARG A 129 9.46 -50.13 6.11
N ARG A 130 10.14 -49.83 5.00
CA ARG A 130 10.78 -50.86 4.15
C ARG A 130 11.87 -51.59 4.92
N ALA A 131 12.76 -50.86 5.59
CA ALA A 131 13.83 -51.47 6.39
C ALA A 131 13.28 -52.37 7.51
N GLN A 132 12.24 -51.92 8.24
CA GLN A 132 11.57 -52.75 9.24
C GLN A 132 10.95 -54.02 8.64
N GLN A 133 10.35 -53.91 7.45
CA GLN A 133 9.76 -55.05 6.77
C GLN A 133 10.83 -56.05 6.33
N ASP A 134 11.95 -55.57 5.78
CA ASP A 134 13.09 -56.40 5.37
C ASP A 134 13.74 -57.11 6.58
N GLU A 135 13.90 -56.43 7.72
CA GLU A 135 14.38 -57.05 8.97
C GLU A 135 13.44 -58.16 9.47
N LEU A 136 12.12 -57.95 9.39
CA LEU A 136 11.12 -58.96 9.76
C LEU A 136 11.19 -60.20 8.86
N TYR A 137 11.45 -60.01 7.56
CA TYR A 137 11.63 -61.11 6.61
C TYR A 137 12.90 -61.91 6.85
N LEU A 138 13.99 -61.27 7.31
CA LEU A 138 15.26 -61.93 7.63
C LEU A 138 15.24 -62.73 8.94
N GLN A 139 14.28 -62.47 9.82
CA GLN A 139 14.10 -63.16 11.11
C GLN A 139 13.11 -64.34 11.07
N ALA A 140 12.44 -64.58 9.94
CA ALA A 140 11.48 -65.68 9.71
C ALA A 140 12.11 -66.81 8.91
#